data_AF-A0A8T5RT10-F1
#
_entry.id   AF-A0A8T5RT10-F1
#
_cell.length_a   1.000
_cell.length_b   1.000
_cell.length_c   1.000
_cell.angle_alpha   90.00
_cell.angle_beta   90.00
_cell.angle_gamma   90.00
#
_symmetry.space_group_name_H-M   'P 1'
#
loop_
_entity.id
_entity.type
_entity.pdbx_description
1 polymer ?
#
loop_
_entity_poly.entity_id
_entity_poly.type
_entity_poly.pdbx_seq_one_letter_code
_entity_poly.pdbx_strand_id
1 'polypeptide(L)'
;LGEKRLSSEKLGYIVAQEMLNYIQNEIPVDKYLSDQLIPLMGCVKKPSSIKVSEITSHTRTNLELIKLFTNREYKTVKHKNYHIINFL
;
A
#
# COMPACT_ATOMS: atom_id res chain seq x y z
N LEU A 1 -19.01 -0.34 -1.58
CA LEU A 1 -19.85 -1.39 -0.94
C LEU A 1 -20.84 -0.70 -0.02
N GLY A 2 -22.13 -0.97 -0.18
CA GLY A 2 -23.12 -0.69 0.86
C GLY A 2 -23.28 -1.93 1.74
N GLU A 3 -23.55 -1.73 3.03
CA GLU A 3 -23.83 -2.82 3.96
C GLU A 3 -25.28 -2.69 4.48
N LYS A 4 -25.94 -3.82 4.76
CA LYS A 4 -27.28 -3.80 5.32
C LYS A 4 -27.26 -3.05 6.65
N ARG A 5 -28.14 -2.06 6.82
CA ARG A 5 -28.23 -1.14 7.97
C ARG A 5 -27.13 -0.06 8.04
N LEU A 6 -26.36 0.15 6.98
CA LEU A 6 -25.46 1.29 6.85
C LEU A 6 -26.09 2.35 5.93
N SER A 7 -26.35 3.55 6.46
CA SER A 7 -26.86 4.65 5.65
C SER A 7 -25.79 5.19 4.70
N SER A 8 -26.22 5.79 3.59
CA SER A 8 -25.32 6.38 2.60
C SER A 8 -24.46 7.50 3.20
N GLU A 9 -25.02 8.32 4.08
CA GLU A 9 -24.32 9.42 4.77
C GLU A 9 -23.23 8.87 5.69
N LYS A 10 -23.54 7.82 6.46
CA LYS A 10 -22.57 7.19 7.36
C LYS A 10 -21.44 6.52 6.57
N LEU A 11 -21.77 5.84 5.47
CA LEU A 11 -20.76 5.27 4.58
C LEU A 11 -19.88 6.36 3.96
N GLY A 12 -20.49 7.43 3.44
CA GLY A 12 -19.77 8.56 2.88
C GLY A 12 -18.83 9.22 3.89
N TYR A 13 -19.29 9.42 5.12
CA TYR A 13 -18.47 9.92 6.22
C TYR A 13 -17.25 9.03 6.49
N ILE A 14 -17.45 7.70 6.60
CA ILE A 14 -16.34 6.75 6.85
C ILE A 14 -15.29 6.82 5.74
N VAL A 15 -15.70 6.79 4.47
CA VAL A 15 -14.79 6.86 3.32
C VAL A 15 -14.07 8.20 3.26
N ALA A 16 -14.78 9.31 3.52
CA ALA A 16 -14.16 10.63 3.57
C ALA A 16 -13.12 10.74 4.69
N GLN A 17 -13.39 10.19 5.87
CA GLN A 17 -12.42 10.16 6.97
C GLN A 17 -11.19 9.31 6.64
N GLU A 18 -11.38 8.14 6.01
CA GLU A 18 -10.26 7.32 5.54
C GLU A 18 -9.40 8.07 4.52
N MET A 19 -10.03 8.73 3.54
CA MET A 19 -9.33 9.54 2.53
C MET A 19 -8.58 10.73 3.15
N LEU A 20 -9.19 11.43 4.11
CA LEU A 20 -8.52 12.52 4.84
C LEU A 20 -7.29 12.02 5.59
N ASN A 21 -7.33 10.82 6.19
CA ASN A 21 -6.17 10.23 6.84
C ASN A 21 -5.02 9.97 5.86
N TYR A 22 -5.29 9.52 4.63
CA TYR A 22 -4.26 9.40 3.59
C TYR A 22 -3.64 10.76 3.24
N ILE A 23 -4.47 11.78 3.05
CA ILE A 23 -4.03 13.14 2.68
C ILE A 23 -3.19 13.76 3.79
N GLN A 24 -3.67 13.74 5.04
CA GLN A 24 -3.00 14.35 6.19
C GLN A 24 -1.65 13.72 6.52
N ASN A 25 -1.48 12.42 6.23
CA ASN A 25 -0.21 11.71 6.44
C ASN A 25 0.67 11.67 5.18
N GLU A 26 0.26 12.36 4.10
CA GLU A 26 0.95 12.39 2.81
C GLU A 26 1.25 10.98 2.29
N ILE A 27 0.27 10.08 2.35
CA ILE A 27 0.38 8.68 1.92
C ILE A 27 -0.24 8.56 0.52
N PRO A 28 0.57 8.52 -0.55
CA PRO A 28 0.07 8.53 -1.93
C PRO A 28 -0.43 7.15 -2.40
N VAL A 29 -0.02 6.05 -1.75
CA VAL A 29 -0.39 4.69 -2.14
C VAL A 29 -1.20 4.05 -1.04
N ASP A 30 -2.44 3.70 -1.33
CA ASP A 30 -3.28 2.95 -0.40
C ASP A 30 -2.87 1.48 -0.32
N LYS A 31 -3.34 0.82 0.74
CA LYS A 31 -2.99 -0.58 1.07
C LYS A 31 -3.35 -1.61 -0.01
N TYR A 32 -4.26 -1.29 -0.93
CA TYR A 32 -4.63 -2.17 -2.04
C TYR A 32 -3.85 -1.81 -3.31
N LEU A 33 -3.59 -0.52 -3.55
CA LEU A 33 -2.76 -0.11 -4.68
C LEU A 33 -1.32 -0.59 -4.54
N SER A 34 -0.80 -0.72 -3.31
CA SER A 34 0.54 -1.29 -3.08
C SER A 34 0.68 -2.68 -3.70
N ASP A 35 -0.32 -3.55 -3.55
CA ASP A 35 -0.30 -4.91 -4.08
C ASP A 35 -0.09 -4.94 -5.61
N GLN A 36 -0.63 -3.94 -6.31
CA GLN A 36 -0.54 -3.81 -7.76
C GLN A 36 0.79 -3.19 -8.22
N LEU A 37 1.36 -2.28 -7.44
CA LEU A 37 2.62 -1.62 -7.78
C LEU A 37 3.84 -2.52 -7.56
N ILE A 38 3.79 -3.43 -6.58
CA ILE A 38 4.93 -4.28 -6.19
C ILE A 38 5.51 -5.09 -7.36
N PRO A 39 4.70 -5.78 -8.19
CA PRO A 39 5.22 -6.46 -9.38
C PRO A 39 5.93 -5.53 -10.37
N LEU A 40 5.36 -4.33 -10.59
CA LEU A 40 5.95 -3.35 -11.49
C LEU A 40 7.29 -2.84 -10.96
N MET A 41 7.37 -2.50 -9.66
CA MET A 41 8.61 -2.07 -9.01
C MET A 41 9.71 -3.14 -9.07
N GLY A 42 9.33 -4.41 -8.86
CA GLY A 42 10.23 -5.55 -8.97
C GLY A 42 10.90 -5.68 -10.34
N CYS A 43 10.12 -5.52 -11.41
CA CYS A 43 10.62 -5.68 -12.78
C CYS A 43 11.59 -4.58 -13.26
N VAL A 44 11.72 -3.47 -12.53
CA VAL A 44 12.27 -2.21 -13.07
C VAL A 44 13.80 -2.04 -13.11
N LYS A 45 14.71 -2.91 -12.68
CA LYS A 45 16.19 -2.66 -12.62
C LYS A 45 16.67 -1.44 -11.79
N LYS A 46 16.12 -0.23 -11.97
CA LYS A 46 16.45 0.95 -11.18
C LYS A 46 15.82 0.86 -9.79
N PRO A 47 16.42 1.49 -8.76
CA PRO A 47 15.80 1.60 -7.45
C PRO A 47 14.44 2.32 -7.53
N SER A 48 13.50 1.88 -6.71
CA SER A 48 12.17 2.51 -6.61
C SER A 48 11.66 2.48 -5.18
N SER A 49 10.81 3.44 -4.83
CA SER A 49 10.27 3.59 -3.47
C SER A 49 8.81 4.03 -3.52
N ILE A 50 8.00 3.47 -2.62
CA ILE A 50 6.61 3.89 -2.40
C ILE A 50 6.35 4.06 -0.90
N LYS A 51 5.47 5.01 -0.58
CA LYS A 51 4.96 5.24 0.79
C LYS A 51 3.51 4.74 0.86
N VAL A 52 3.25 3.79 1.76
CA VAL A 52 1.98 3.08 1.91
C VAL A 52 1.44 3.18 3.33
N SER A 53 0.12 3.15 3.52
CA SER A 53 -0.48 3.22 4.87
C SER A 53 -0.21 1.97 5.70
N GLU A 54 -0.23 0.80 5.06
CA GLU A 54 -0.11 -0.50 5.69
C GLU A 54 0.55 -1.49 4.73
N ILE A 55 1.28 -2.47 5.27
CA ILE A 55 1.74 -3.64 4.52
C ILE A 55 0.77 -4.79 4.80
N THR A 56 -0.11 -5.08 3.84
CA THR A 56 -1.08 -6.17 3.96
C THR A 56 -0.39 -7.54 3.81
N SER A 57 -1.13 -8.62 4.12
CA SER A 57 -0.68 -9.98 3.85
C SER A 57 -0.40 -10.22 2.35
N HIS A 58 -1.22 -9.62 1.47
CA HIS A 58 -1.02 -9.68 0.02
C HIS A 58 0.25 -8.93 -0.39
N THR A 59 0.48 -7.73 0.15
CA THR A 59 1.70 -6.96 -0.13
C THR A 59 2.94 -7.76 0.26
N ARG A 60 2.92 -8.39 1.45
CA ARG A 60 4.03 -9.23 1.93
C ARG A 60 4.27 -10.43 1.02
N THR A 61 3.22 -11.15 0.65
CA THR A 61 3.34 -12.30 -0.26
C THR A 61 3.89 -11.86 -1.62
N ASN A 62 3.43 -10.74 -2.17
CA ASN A 62 3.92 -10.20 -3.44
C ASN A 62 5.41 -9.81 -3.34
N LEU A 63 5.85 -9.19 -2.24
CA LEU A 63 7.27 -8.87 -2.02
C LEU A 63 8.16 -10.11 -2.06
N GLU A 64 7.77 -11.17 -1.36
CA GLU A 64 8.53 -12.43 -1.32
C GLU A 64 8.55 -13.12 -2.69
N LEU A 65 7.40 -13.21 -3.37
CA LEU A 65 7.32 -13.81 -4.70
C LEU A 65 8.18 -13.05 -5.70
N ILE A 66 8.09 -11.72 -5.73
CA ILE A 66 8.86 -10.89 -6.66
C ILE A 66 10.36 -11.00 -6.37
N LYS A 67 10.78 -11.06 -5.11
CA LYS A 67 12.17 -11.36 -4.75
C LYS A 67 12.64 -12.69 -5.34
N LEU A 68 11.85 -13.75 -5.23
CA LEU A 68 12.18 -15.07 -5.79
C LEU A 68 12.25 -15.06 -7.32
N PHE A 69 11.32 -14.38 -8.01
CA PHE A 69 11.29 -14.35 -9.48
C PHE A 69 12.33 -13.43 -10.11
N THR A 70 12.69 -12.33 -9.43
CA THR A 70 13.57 -11.29 -10.01
C THR A 70 14.96 -11.26 -9.40
N ASN A 71 15.20 -12.01 -8.31
CA ASN A 71 16.41 -11.98 -7.50
C ASN A 71 16.79 -10.57 -7.01
N ARG A 72 15.80 -9.67 -6.90
CA ARG A 72 15.98 -8.32 -6.36
C ARG A 72 15.64 -8.28 -4.88
N GLU A 73 16.44 -7.53 -4.14
CA GLU A 73 16.22 -7.28 -2.72
C GLU A 73 15.28 -6.10 -2.52
N TYR A 74 14.47 -6.20 -1.47
CA TYR A 74 13.58 -5.13 -1.04
C TYR A 74 13.79 -4.84 0.45
N LYS A 75 13.42 -3.63 0.88
CA LYS A 75 13.46 -3.20 2.29
C LYS A 75 12.17 -2.51 2.66
N THR A 76 11.71 -2.73 3.89
CA THR A 76 10.54 -2.03 4.44
C THR A 76 10.94 -1.25 5.69
N VAL A 77 10.50 0.00 5.78
CA VAL A 77 10.74 0.88 6.93
C VAL A 77 9.39 1.26 7.52
N LYS A 78 9.19 0.96 8.81
CA LYS A 78 7.95 1.29 9.52
C LYS A 78 8.07 2.67 10.17
N HIS A 79 7.05 3.49 9.96
CA HIS A 79 6.84 4.76 10.67
C HIS A 79 5.55 4.66 11.51
N LYS A 80 5.20 5.73 12.24
CA LYS A 80 4.03 5.75 13.12
C LYS A 80 2.72 5.46 12.38
N ASN A 81 2.54 6.07 11.20
CA ASN A 81 1.28 6.08 10.45
C ASN A 81 1.39 5.50 9.03
N TYR A 82 2.59 5.10 8.60
CA TYR A 82 2.86 4.61 7.24
C TYR A 82 4.10 3.71 7.20
N HIS A 83 4.33 3.10 6.05
CA HIS A 83 5.51 2.32 5.74
C HIS A 83 6.15 2.83 4.44
N ILE A 84 7.46 2.69 4.32
CA ILE A 84 8.19 2.90 3.06
C ILE A 84 8.66 1.54 2.56
N ILE A 85 8.35 1.21 1.31
CA ILE A 85 8.81 0.00 0.63
C ILE A 85 9.82 0.43 -0.43
N ASN A 86 11.01 -0.14 -0.40
CA ASN A 86 12.10 0.14 -1.34
C ASN A 86 12.49 -1.14 -2.08
N PHE A 87 12.59 -1.08 -3.40
CA PHE A 87 13.28 -2.08 -4.21
C PHE A 87 14.65 -1.53 -4.60
N LEU A 88 15.70 -2.34 -4.34
CA LEU A 88 17.09 -2.00 -4.63
C LEU A 88 17.49 -2.43 -6.05
#